data_AF-A0AB37V1J9-F1
#
_entry.id   AF-A0AB37V1J9-F1
#
_cell.length_a   1.000
_cell.length_b   1.000
_cell.length_c   1.000
_cell.angle_alpha   90.00
_cell.angle_beta   90.00
_cell.angle_gamma   90.00
#
_symmetry.space_group_name_H-M   'P 1'
#
loop_
_entity.id
_entity.type
_entity.pdbx_description
1 polymer ?
#
loop_
_entity_poly.entity_id
_entity_poly.type
_entity_poly.pdbx_seq_one_letter_code
_entity_poly.pdbx_strand_id
1 'polypeptide(L)' 'MMVEVRFFGPIKEENFFVKASDLKELRAILQEKEGLKEWLGVCAIALNDRLIDNLNTPLKDGDVVSLLPPVCGG' A
#
# COMPACT_ATOMS: atom_id res chain seq x y z
N MET A 1 -9.69 1.63 11.02
CA MET A 1 -9.52 0.18 11.27
C MET A 1 -8.04 -0.15 11.29
N MET A 2 -7.59 -1.26 11.88
CA MET A 2 -6.20 -1.69 11.81
C MET A 2 -5.97 -2.48 10.52
N VAL A 3 -5.00 -2.07 9.71
CA VAL A 3 -4.60 -2.74 8.47
C VAL A 3 -3.11 -3.02 8.48
N GLU A 4 -2.68 -4.08 7.79
CA GLU A 4 -1.27 -4.37 7.54
C GLU A 4 -0.86 -3.77 6.19
N VAL A 5 0.25 -3.05 6.15
CA VAL A 5 0.85 -2.55 4.92
C VAL A 5 2.10 -3.37 4.62
N ARG A 6 2.15 -3.97 3.43
CA ARG A 6 3.26 -4.79 2.96
C ARG A 6 3.96 -4.16 1.76
N PHE A 7 5.29 -4.25 1.75
CA PHE A 7 6.11 -3.77 0.66
C PHE A 7 6.80 -4.94 -0.03
N PHE A 8 6.83 -4.91 -1.36
CA PHE A 8 7.41 -5.97 -2.18
C PHE A 8 8.56 -5.48 -3.04
N GLY A 9 9.40 -6.43 -3.48
CA GLY A 9 10.47 -6.19 -4.43
C GLY A 9 11.54 -5.23 -3.90
N PRO A 10 11.94 -4.20 -4.66
CA PRO A 10 13.02 -3.27 -4.28
C PRO A 10 12.68 -2.27 -3.16
N ILE A 11 11.44 -2.22 -2.67
CA ILE A 11 11.05 -1.29 -1.60
C ILE A 11 11.70 -1.75 -0.28
N LYS A 12 12.48 -0.86 0.35
CA LYS A 12 13.27 -1.17 1.56
C LYS A 12 12.56 -0.90 2.89
N GLU A 13 11.34 -0.37 2.84
CA GLU A 13 10.54 -0.12 4.03
C GLU A 13 10.04 -1.45 4.61
N GLU A 14 10.04 -1.53 5.94
CA GLU A 14 9.49 -2.69 6.65
C GLU A 14 7.96 -2.65 6.65
N ASN A 15 7.34 -3.83 6.62
CA ASN A 15 5.90 -3.96 6.78
C ASN A 15 5.46 -3.42 8.15
N PHE A 16 4.29 -2.81 8.22
CA PHE A 16 3.77 -2.29 9.49
C PHE A 16 2.26 -2.32 9.56
N PHE A 17 1.74 -2.23 10.79
CA PHE A 17 0.31 -2.08 11.06
C PHE A 17 -0.02 -0.61 11.26
N VAL A 18 -1.16 -0.16 10.71
CA VAL A 18 -1.61 1.22 10.86
C VAL A 18 -3.12 1.32 10.96
N LYS A 19 -3.58 2.37 11.64
CA LYS A 19 -4.99 2.74 11.63
C LYS A 19 -5.29 3.55 10.37
N ALA A 20 -6.14 3.00 9.51
CA ALA A 20 -6.72 3.70 8.37
C ALA A 20 -8.15 3.19 8.12
N SER A 21 -9.01 4.06 7.61
CA SER A 21 -10.43 3.76 7.32
C SER A 21 -10.67 3.57 5.82
N ASP A 22 -9.83 4.20 5.00
CA ASP A 22 -9.85 4.10 3.55
C ASP A 22 -8.44 4.29 2.96
N LEU A 23 -8.34 4.11 1.64
CA LEU A 23 -7.07 4.25 0.91
C LEU A 23 -6.57 5.70 0.80
N LYS A 24 -7.43 6.71 1.01
CA LYS A 24 -7.02 8.13 0.99
C LYS A 24 -6.28 8.47 2.27
N GLU A 25 -6.81 8.04 3.41
CA GLU A 25 -6.14 8.14 4.71
C GLU A 25 -4.82 7.37 4.70
N LEU A 26 -4.84 6.13 4.21
CA LEU A 26 -3.61 5.33 4.06
C LEU A 26 -2.58 6.03 3.17
N ARG A 27 -3.01 6.59 2.03
CA ARG A 27 -2.12 7.35 1.14
C ARG A 27 -1.47 8.53 1.84
N ALA A 28 -2.22 9.31 2.63
CA ALA A 28 -1.67 10.45 3.36
C ALA A 28 -0.55 10.00 4.32
N ILE A 29 -0.77 8.90 5.05
CA ILE A 29 0.24 8.32 5.93
C ILE A 29 1.49 7.89 5.16
N LEU A 30 1.31 7.22 4.01
CA LEU A 30 2.45 6.76 3.20
C LEU A 30 3.23 7.90 2.55
N GLN A 31 2.59 9.05 2.25
CA GLN A 31 3.24 10.22 1.66
C GLN A 31 4.25 10.89 2.60
N GLU A 32 4.07 10.74 3.91
CA GLU A 32 5.00 11.25 4.93
C GLU A 32 6.30 10.41 5.03
N LYS A 33 6.31 9.19 4.46
CA LYS A 33 7.49 8.32 4.44
C LYS A 33 8.39 8.65 3.26
N GLU A 34 9.54 9.26 3.52
CA GLU A 34 10.49 9.65 2.48
C GLU A 34 10.94 8.48 1.60
N GLY A 35 11.17 7.31 2.19
CA GLY A 35 11.56 6.10 1.48
C GLY A 35 10.50 5.54 0.51
N LEU A 36 9.26 6.04 0.56
CA LEU A 36 8.18 5.63 -0.32
C LEU A 36 7.89 6.61 -1.45
N LYS A 37 8.43 7.84 -1.41
CA LYS A 37 8.06 8.91 -2.37
C LYS A 37 8.27 8.50 -3.82
N GLU A 38 9.36 7.80 -4.13
CA GLU A 38 9.66 7.29 -5.48
C GLU A 38 8.73 6.14 -5.92
N TRP A 39 8.14 5.42 -4.95
CA TRP A 39 7.35 4.21 -5.21
C TRP A 39 5.86 4.50 -5.35
N LEU A 40 5.31 5.49 -4.62
CA LEU A 40 3.87 5.76 -4.57
C LEU A 40 3.22 6.10 -5.92
N GLY A 41 3.99 6.64 -6.86
CA GLY A 41 3.51 6.96 -8.21
C GLY A 41 3.54 5.80 -9.20
N VAL A 42 4.29 4.73 -8.90
CA VAL A 42 4.56 3.63 -9.83
C VAL A 42 4.08 2.27 -9.32
N CYS A 43 3.78 2.15 -8.03
CA CYS A 43 3.27 0.90 -7.47
C CYS A 43 1.81 0.66 -7.85
N ALA A 44 1.50 -0.57 -8.23
CA ALA A 44 0.14 -1.08 -8.14
C ALA A 44 -0.20 -1.39 -6.68
N ILE A 45 -1.49 -1.34 -6.34
CA ILE A 45 -2.00 -1.66 -5.01
C ILE A 45 -2.81 -2.95 -5.07
N ALA A 46 -2.51 -3.89 -4.17
CA ALA A 46 -3.36 -5.04 -3.92
C ALA A 46 -3.99 -4.96 -2.53
N LEU A 47 -5.28 -5.25 -2.45
CA LEU A 47 -6.03 -5.41 -1.20
C LEU A 47 -6.39 -6.89 -1.06
N ASN A 48 -5.88 -7.54 -0.01
CA ASN A 48 -6.07 -8.98 0.25
C ASN A 48 -5.73 -9.82 -1.01
N ASP A 49 -4.52 -9.62 -1.52
CA ASP A 49 -3.97 -10.31 -2.70
C ASP A 49 -4.72 -10.06 -4.03
N ARG A 50 -5.62 -9.08 -4.07
CA ARG A 50 -6.34 -8.68 -5.30
C ARG A 50 -5.97 -7.26 -5.70
N LEU A 51 -5.53 -7.08 -6.95
CA LEU A 51 -5.28 -5.75 -7.50
C LEU A 51 -6.55 -4.90 -7.46
N ILE A 52 -6.39 -3.65 -7.05
CA ILE A 52 -7.45 -2.64 -7.03
C ILE A 52 -6.97 -1.36 -7.71
N ASP A 53 -7.90 -0.68 -8.37
CA ASP A 53 -7.69 0.61 -9.04
C ASP A 53 -8.61 1.71 -8.49
N ASN A 54 -9.60 1.34 -7.68
CA ASN A 54 -10.56 2.26 -7.08
C ASN A 54 -10.13 2.70 -5.67
N LEU A 55 -9.71 3.97 -5.55
CA LEU A 55 -9.33 4.60 -4.28
C LEU A 55 -10.49 4.76 -3.28
N ASN A 56 -11.74 4.60 -3.70
CA ASN A 56 -12.90 4.62 -2.81
C ASN A 56 -13.25 3.23 -2.25
N THR A 57 -12.40 2.22 -2.49
CA THR A 57 -12.56 0.90 -1.87
C THR A 57 -12.44 1.05 -0.35
N PRO A 58 -13.46 0.68 0.43
CA PRO A 58 -13.40 0.77 1.88
C PRO A 58 -12.41 -0.26 2.43
N LEU A 59 -11.65 0.13 3.46
CA LEU A 59 -10.81 -0.80 4.22
C LEU A 59 -11.62 -1.40 5.37
N LYS A 60 -11.21 -2.59 5.80
CA LYS A 60 -11.76 -3.30 6.95
C LYS A 60 -10.65 -3.64 7.93
N ASP A 61 -11.04 -3.92 9.17
CA ASP A 61 -10.10 -4.38 10.19
C ASP A 61 -9.50 -5.73 9.78
N GLY A 62 -8.17 -5.83 9.84
CA GLY A 62 -7.41 -7.00 9.40
C GLY A 62 -7.10 -7.05 7.90
N ASP A 63 -7.52 -6.06 7.11
CA ASP A 63 -7.14 -6.01 5.69
C ASP A 63 -5.62 -5.86 5.51
N VAL A 64 -5.11 -6.47 4.44
CA VAL A 64 -3.72 -6.37 4.03
C VAL A 64 -3.63 -5.57 2.73
N VAL A 65 -2.89 -4.47 2.77
CA VAL A 65 -2.59 -3.63 1.61
C VAL A 65 -1.15 -3.86 1.18
N SER A 66 -0.94 -4.29 -0.06
CA SER A 66 0.40 -4.54 -0.61
C SER A 66 0.75 -3.51 -1.68
N LEU A 67 1.93 -2.90 -1.56
CA LEU A 67 2.51 -2.04 -2.60
C LEU A 67 3.40 -2.91 -3.49
N LEU A 68 3.05 -2.94 -4.77
CA LEU A 68 3.69 -3.76 -5.78
C LEU A 68 4.39 -2.86 -6.80
N PRO A 69 5.72 -2.65 -6.69
CA PRO A 69 6.46 -1.85 -7.66
C PRO A 69 6.44 -2.51 -9.05
N PRO A 70 6.71 -1.74 -10.13
CA PRO A 70 6.76 -2.30 -11.48
C PRO A 70 7.71 -3.49 -11.55
N VAL A 71 7.23 -4.58 -12.11
CA VAL A 71 8.06 -5.75 -12.36
C VAL A 71 8.65 -5.64 -13.77
N CYS A 72 9.97 -5.82 -13.91
CA CYS A 72 10.54 -6.21 -15.19
C CYS A 72 10.28 -7.70 -15.35
N GLY A 73 9.10 -8.04 -15.88
CA GLY A 73 8.85 -9.39 -16.38
C GLY A 73 9.80 -9.66 -17.55
N GLY A 74 10.61 -10.71 -17.44
CA GLY A 74 11.47 -11.19 -18.52
C GLY A 74 10.70 -11.78 -19.69
#